data_AF-X0TVE6-F1
#
_entry.id   AF-X0TVE6-F1
#
_cell.length_a   1.000
_cell.length_b   1.000
_cell.length_c   1.000
_cell.angle_alpha   90.00
_cell.angle_beta   90.00
_cell.angle_gamma   90.00
#
_symmetry.space_group_name_H-M   'P 1'
#
loop_
_entity.id
_entity.type
_entity.pdbx_description
1 polymer ?
#
loop_
_entity_poly.entity_id
_entity_poly.type
_entity_poly.pdbx_seq_one_letter_code
_entity_poly.pdbx_strand_id
1 'polypeptide(L)'
;EGMSFELPQTENGREDYTNVAYTAVLVFDFGELILNLKEINPAWISEQISQLRHWYFGIISIVFLAVTLALGSLYLSTRAQLKLAQKKDDFISAVSHELRTPLTSIRMYSEMLEKNWVKSEDKLAEYYGSMRQESERLSRLIENVLDFSRIQKGRKKYTFSLGDINQCVADVVEMMRPYAAQNGFSIKT
;
A
#
# COMPACT_ATOMS: atom_id res chain seq x y z
N GLU A 1 6.15 36.87 75.32
CA GLU A 1 6.48 36.02 74.17
C GLU A 1 6.20 36.79 72.89
N GLY A 2 7.25 37.24 72.21
CA GLY A 2 7.14 38.03 70.98
C GLY A 2 7.96 37.40 69.88
N MET A 3 7.35 37.20 68.71
CA MET A 3 8.03 36.80 67.49
C MET A 3 8.45 38.10 66.76
N SER A 4 9.75 38.29 66.52
CA SER A 4 10.26 39.39 65.71
C SER A 4 10.84 38.86 64.39
N PHE A 5 10.57 39.60 63.32
CA PHE A 5 11.19 39.37 62.02
C PHE A 5 12.16 40.52 61.77
N GLU A 6 13.42 40.19 61.56
CA GLU A 6 14.48 41.16 61.31
C GLU A 6 15.17 40.86 59.98
N LEU A 7 15.57 41.93 59.29
CA LEU A 7 16.39 41.81 58.10
C LEU A 7 17.82 41.44 58.53
N PRO A 8 18.50 40.52 57.82
CA PRO A 8 19.81 40.05 58.24
C PRO A 8 20.82 41.21 58.25
N GLN A 9 21.32 41.58 59.42
CA GLN A 9 22.43 42.51 59.56
C GLN A 9 23.74 41.72 59.58
N THR A 10 24.65 42.08 58.68
CA THR A 10 25.96 41.43 58.55
C THR A 10 26.87 41.87 59.69
N GLU A 11 26.78 41.20 60.84
CA GLU A 11 27.77 41.35 61.90
C GLU A 11 28.77 40.19 61.89
N ASN A 12 30.01 40.55 62.20
CA ASN A 12 31.23 39.95 61.73
C ASN A 12 31.50 38.56 62.35
N GLY A 13 31.54 37.49 61.52
CA GLY A 13 32.23 36.25 61.89
C GLY A 13 31.52 34.94 61.56
N ARG A 14 31.86 34.37 60.39
CA ARG A 14 31.72 32.96 60.00
C ARG A 14 30.30 32.37 60.04
N GLU A 15 29.48 32.73 59.06
CA GLU A 15 28.65 31.79 58.30
C GLU A 15 28.13 32.52 57.04
N ASP A 16 28.05 31.80 55.92
CA ASP A 16 27.79 32.36 54.58
C ASP A 16 26.29 32.68 54.39
N TYR A 17 25.84 33.80 54.95
CA TYR A 17 24.43 34.24 54.94
C TYR A 17 24.03 35.10 53.72
N THR A 18 24.75 34.99 52.59
CA THR A 18 24.52 35.82 51.39
C THR A 18 23.19 35.58 50.65
N ASN A 19 22.38 34.61 51.08
CA ASN A 19 21.14 34.19 50.40
C ASN A 19 19.93 34.01 51.35
N VAL A 20 19.91 34.70 52.48
CA VAL A 20 18.77 34.73 53.41
C VAL A 20 17.99 36.04 53.19
N ALA A 21 16.68 35.94 52.95
CA ALA A 21 15.85 37.12 52.73
C ALA A 21 15.22 37.64 54.03
N TYR A 22 14.81 36.72 54.91
CA TYR A 22 14.25 37.04 56.21
C TYR A 22 14.75 36.05 57.24
N THR A 23 15.07 36.53 58.43
CA THR A 23 15.41 35.68 59.57
C THR A 23 14.34 35.87 60.63
N ALA A 24 13.65 34.78 60.98
CA ALA A 24 12.71 34.77 62.09
C ALA A 24 13.44 34.25 63.33
N VAL A 25 13.49 35.06 64.38
CA VAL A 25 14.10 34.66 65.65
C VAL A 25 12.99 34.42 66.66
N LEU A 26 12.92 33.20 67.17
CA LEU A 26 11.97 32.78 68.19
C LEU A 26 12.72 32.60 69.51
N VAL A 27 12.43 33.48 70.46
CA VAL A 27 13.03 33.46 71.79
C VAL A 27 12.15 32.62 72.71
N PHE A 28 12.71 31.53 73.22
CA PHE A 28 12.09 30.66 74.21
C PHE A 28 12.86 30.75 75.53
N ASP A 29 12.22 30.36 76.65
CA ASP A 29 12.84 30.37 77.99
C ASP A 29 14.09 29.48 78.10
N PHE A 30 14.33 28.62 77.11
CA PHE A 30 15.47 27.70 77.03
C PHE A 30 16.47 28.01 75.90
N GLY A 31 16.31 29.11 75.17
CA GLY A 31 17.23 29.54 74.11
C GLY A 31 16.56 30.18 72.90
N GLU A 32 17.36 30.60 71.93
CA GLU A 32 16.90 31.24 70.69
C GLU A 32 16.91 30.24 69.52
N LEU A 33 15.80 30.17 68.79
CA LEU A 33 15.69 29.43 67.54
C LEU A 33 15.68 30.41 66.36
N ILE A 34 16.67 30.29 65.48
CA ILE A 34 16.82 31.14 64.30
C ILE A 34 16.36 30.37 63.07
N LEU A 35 15.31 30.85 62.41
CA LEU A 35 14.80 30.31 61.15
C LEU A 35 15.16 31.24 60.00
N ASN A 36 16.03 30.78 59.12
CA ASN A 36 16.43 31.50 57.92
C ASN A 36 15.50 31.16 56.76
N LEU A 37 14.73 32.15 56.28
CA LEU A 37 13.85 32.03 55.12
C LEU A 37 14.54 32.57 53.88
N LYS A 38 14.63 31.73 52.85
CA LYS A 38 15.13 32.09 51.53
C LYS A 38 13.96 32.50 50.64
N GLU A 39 14.04 33.67 50.02
CA GLU A 39 13.05 34.11 49.03
C GLU A 39 13.21 33.25 47.77
N ILE A 40 12.22 32.39 47.51
CA ILE A 40 12.17 31.58 46.29
C ILE A 40 11.78 32.53 45.16
N ASN A 41 12.77 33.19 44.55
CA ASN A 41 12.55 34.07 43.40
C ASN A 41 11.82 33.26 42.29
N PRO A 42 10.55 33.57 41.93
CA PRO A 42 9.76 32.76 41.01
C PRO A 42 10.28 32.78 39.55
N ALA A 43 11.23 33.65 39.23
CA ALA A 43 11.81 33.80 37.89
C ALA A 43 12.61 32.56 37.43
N TRP A 44 13.23 31.80 38.35
CA TRP A 44 13.95 30.58 37.97
C TRP A 44 13.03 29.49 37.39
N ILE A 45 11.76 29.46 37.80
CA ILE A 45 10.77 28.48 37.32
C ILE A 45 10.32 28.85 35.90
N SER A 46 10.11 30.13 35.62
CA SER A 46 9.61 30.58 34.30
C SER A 46 10.68 30.46 33.20
N GLU A 47 11.95 30.69 33.51
CA GLU A 47 13.05 30.49 32.56
C GLU A 47 13.25 29.02 32.18
N GLN A 48 13.17 28.11 33.16
CA GLN A 48 13.34 26.68 32.93
C GLN A 48 12.16 26.07 32.14
N ILE A 49 10.93 26.55 32.35
CA ILE A 49 9.73 26.13 31.61
C ILE A 49 9.80 26.52 30.13
N SER A 50 10.43 27.65 29.78
CA SER A 50 10.52 28.11 28.39
C SER A 50 11.33 27.15 27.52
N GLN A 51 12.44 26.61 28.02
CA GLN A 51 13.24 25.64 27.28
C GLN A 51 12.50 24.30 27.09
N LEU A 52 11.87 23.79 28.16
CA LEU A 52 11.06 22.57 28.10
C LEU A 52 9.94 22.64 27.06
N ARG A 53 9.30 23.82 26.91
CA ARG A 53 8.23 24.05 25.93
C ARG A 53 8.71 23.90 24.49
N HIS A 54 9.88 24.42 24.14
CA HIS A 54 10.40 24.31 22.77
C HIS A 54 10.77 22.86 22.43
N TRP A 55 11.38 22.13 23.35
CA TRP A 55 11.65 20.70 23.19
C TRP A 55 10.37 19.88 23.04
N TYR A 56 9.35 20.15 23.85
CA TYR A 56 8.04 19.50 23.75
C TYR A 56 7.39 19.71 22.39
N PHE A 57 7.35 20.95 21.87
CA PHE A 57 6.81 21.22 20.54
C PHE A 57 7.64 20.57 19.42
N GLY A 58 8.96 20.51 19.57
CA GLY A 58 9.83 19.80 18.62
C GLY A 58 9.50 18.31 18.54
N ILE A 59 9.35 17.64 19.69
CA ILE A 59 8.97 16.22 19.75
C ILE A 59 7.60 15.99 19.11
N ILE A 60 6.61 16.82 19.43
CA ILE A 60 5.27 16.72 18.83
C ILE A 60 5.34 16.90 17.32
N SER A 61 6.10 17.88 16.83
CA SER A 61 6.23 18.11 15.39
C SER A 61 6.85 16.92 14.67
N ILE A 62 7.89 16.31 15.26
CA ILE A 62 8.52 15.10 14.73
C ILE A 62 7.54 13.92 14.72
N VAL A 63 6.81 13.70 15.81
CA VAL A 63 5.80 12.63 15.88
C VAL A 63 4.68 12.87 14.86
N PHE A 64 4.21 14.10 14.73
CA PHE A 64 3.21 14.48 13.75
C PHE A 64 3.69 14.24 12.31
N LEU A 65 4.94 14.61 12.01
CA LEU A 65 5.56 14.33 10.72
C LEU A 65 5.67 12.81 10.47
N ALA A 66 6.09 12.04 11.47
CA ALA A 66 6.18 10.58 11.35
C ALA A 66 4.81 9.93 11.11
N VAL A 67 3.77 10.38 11.82
CA VAL A 67 2.40 9.89 11.65
C VAL A 67 1.85 10.26 10.28
N THR A 68 2.06 11.49 9.81
CA THR A 68 1.60 11.91 8.47
C THR A 68 2.30 11.13 7.36
N LEU A 69 3.61 10.88 7.47
CA LEU A 69 4.34 10.02 6.55
C LEU A 69 3.84 8.56 6.58
N ALA A 70 3.58 8.01 7.78
CA ALA A 70 3.06 6.66 7.94
C ALA A 70 1.66 6.53 7.30
N LEU A 71 0.77 7.49 7.53
CA LEU A 71 -0.57 7.54 6.91
C LEU A 71 -0.47 7.69 5.39
N GLY A 72 0.44 8.53 4.89
CA GLY A 72 0.67 8.68 3.45
C GLY A 72 1.16 7.39 2.80
N SER A 73 2.12 6.71 3.42
CA SER A 73 2.62 5.40 2.98
C SER A 73 1.53 4.32 2.97
N LEU A 74 0.71 4.27 4.03
CA LEU A 74 -0.42 3.35 4.13
C LEU A 74 -1.46 3.62 3.04
N TYR A 75 -1.74 4.90 2.77
CA TYR A 75 -2.69 5.32 1.75
C TYR A 75 -2.24 4.92 0.34
N LEU A 76 -0.98 5.19 -0.01
CA LEU A 76 -0.38 4.80 -1.29
C LEU A 76 -0.39 3.28 -1.46
N SER A 77 0.00 2.55 -0.42
CA SER A 77 0.01 1.08 -0.42
C SER A 77 -1.38 0.50 -0.62
N THR A 78 -2.38 1.02 0.10
CA THR A 78 -3.78 0.59 -0.03
C THR A 78 -4.32 0.88 -1.43
N ARG A 79 -4.04 2.07 -1.99
CA ARG A 79 -4.46 2.40 -3.36
C ARG A 79 -3.82 1.49 -4.41
N ALA A 80 -2.55 1.13 -4.25
CA ALA A 80 -1.87 0.22 -5.15
C ALA A 80 -2.52 -1.18 -5.12
N GLN A 81 -2.84 -1.68 -3.93
CA GLN A 81 -3.53 -2.97 -3.76
C GLN A 81 -4.94 -2.95 -4.36
N LEU A 82 -5.72 -1.88 -4.13
CA LEU A 82 -7.06 -1.74 -4.71
C LEU A 82 -7.02 -1.70 -6.24
N LYS A 83 -6.07 -0.97 -6.84
CA LYS A 83 -5.89 -0.97 -8.30
C LYS A 83 -5.57 -2.35 -8.84
N LEU A 84 -4.76 -3.13 -8.13
CA LEU A 84 -4.43 -4.50 -8.52
C LEU A 84 -5.65 -5.42 -8.39
N ALA A 85 -6.42 -5.28 -7.32
CA ALA A 85 -7.67 -6.03 -7.11
C ALA A 85 -8.68 -5.71 -8.23
N GLN A 86 -8.90 -4.43 -8.53
CA GLN A 86 -9.78 -4.01 -9.62
C GLN A 86 -9.36 -4.62 -10.97
N LYS A 87 -8.07 -4.54 -11.33
CA LYS A 87 -7.57 -5.16 -12.57
C LYS A 87 -7.80 -6.67 -12.61
N LYS A 88 -7.71 -7.34 -11.46
CA LYS A 88 -7.97 -8.77 -11.35
C LYS A 88 -9.44 -9.08 -11.54
N ASP A 89 -10.32 -8.29 -10.95
CA ASP A 89 -11.77 -8.43 -11.09
C ASP A 89 -12.22 -8.14 -12.54
N ASP A 90 -11.70 -7.07 -13.15
CA ASP A 90 -11.92 -6.74 -14.56
C ASP A 90 -11.47 -7.87 -15.49
N PHE A 91 -10.29 -8.46 -15.21
CA PHE A 91 -9.79 -9.61 -15.95
C PHE A 91 -10.71 -10.83 -15.84
N ILE A 92 -11.14 -11.18 -14.62
CA ILE A 92 -12.05 -12.31 -14.41
C ILE A 92 -13.40 -12.07 -15.11
N SER A 93 -13.92 -10.85 -15.02
CA SER A 93 -15.15 -10.45 -15.70
C SER A 93 -15.01 -10.59 -17.22
N ALA A 94 -13.94 -10.03 -17.81
CA ALA A 94 -13.68 -10.11 -19.24
C ALA A 94 -13.54 -11.57 -19.72
N VAL A 95 -12.77 -12.40 -19.03
CA VAL A 95 -12.63 -13.83 -19.36
C VAL A 95 -13.99 -14.54 -19.30
N SER A 96 -14.80 -14.26 -18.28
CA SER A 96 -16.12 -14.87 -18.14
C SER A 96 -17.06 -14.49 -19.28
N HIS A 97 -17.00 -13.24 -19.73
CA HIS A 97 -17.76 -12.77 -20.89
C HIS A 97 -17.31 -13.45 -22.19
N GLU A 98 -16.00 -13.52 -22.42
CA GLU A 98 -15.43 -14.17 -23.60
C GLU A 98 -15.70 -15.68 -23.65
N LEU A 99 -15.80 -16.35 -22.49
CA LEU A 99 -16.18 -17.77 -22.41
C LEU A 99 -17.68 -18.01 -22.61
N ARG A 100 -18.53 -17.07 -22.22
CA ARG A 100 -19.99 -17.22 -22.33
C ARG A 100 -20.46 -17.30 -23.78
N THR A 101 -19.89 -16.50 -24.67
CA THR A 101 -20.25 -16.45 -26.09
C THR A 101 -20.11 -17.80 -26.80
N PRO A 102 -18.92 -18.44 -26.86
CA PRO A 102 -18.75 -19.74 -27.51
C PRO A 102 -19.62 -20.82 -26.85
N LEU A 103 -19.75 -20.81 -25.52
CA LEU A 103 -20.59 -21.76 -24.78
C LEU A 103 -22.07 -21.62 -25.15
N THR A 104 -22.58 -20.38 -25.28
CA THR A 104 -23.95 -20.12 -25.71
C THR A 104 -24.18 -20.62 -27.13
N SER A 105 -23.24 -20.42 -28.05
CA SER A 105 -23.33 -20.93 -29.42
C SER A 105 -23.39 -22.46 -29.46
N ILE A 106 -22.49 -23.14 -28.74
CA ILE A 106 -22.48 -24.60 -28.64
C ILE A 106 -23.82 -25.12 -28.09
N ARG A 107 -24.33 -24.49 -27.02
CA ARG A 107 -25.62 -24.86 -26.44
C ARG A 107 -26.76 -24.65 -27.43
N MET A 108 -26.79 -23.51 -28.13
CA MET A 108 -27.81 -23.23 -29.14
C MET A 108 -27.83 -24.30 -30.25
N TYR A 109 -26.67 -24.64 -30.82
CA TYR A 109 -26.59 -25.68 -31.84
C TYR A 109 -27.02 -27.05 -31.29
N SER A 110 -26.60 -27.39 -30.06
CA SER A 110 -27.03 -28.62 -29.40
C SER A 110 -28.55 -28.70 -29.21
N GLU A 111 -29.19 -27.61 -28.76
CA GLU A 111 -30.64 -27.54 -28.58
C GLU A 111 -31.41 -27.65 -29.91
N MET A 112 -30.88 -27.04 -30.98
CA MET A 112 -31.48 -27.14 -32.33
C MET A 112 -31.41 -28.57 -32.88
N LEU A 113 -30.31 -29.27 -32.62
CA LEU A 113 -30.13 -30.67 -33.01
C LEU A 113 -31.02 -31.60 -32.18
N GLU A 114 -31.09 -31.40 -30.86
CA GLU A 114 -31.94 -32.18 -29.95
C GLU A 114 -33.43 -32.10 -30.33
N LYS A 115 -33.91 -30.90 -30.68
CA LYS A 115 -35.30 -30.67 -31.10
C LYS A 115 -35.60 -31.15 -32.53
N ASN A 116 -34.61 -31.74 -33.22
CA ASN A 116 -34.71 -32.20 -34.59
C ASN A 116 -35.22 -31.10 -35.56
N TRP A 117 -34.84 -29.84 -35.28
CA TRP A 117 -35.19 -28.68 -36.11
C TRP A 117 -34.33 -28.60 -37.37
N VAL A 118 -33.19 -29.30 -37.39
CA VAL A 118 -32.27 -29.38 -38.52
C VAL A 118 -32.56 -30.65 -39.31
N LYS A 119 -33.17 -30.52 -40.49
CA LYS A 119 -33.58 -31.67 -41.33
C LYS A 119 -32.67 -31.94 -42.52
N SER A 120 -31.78 -31.01 -42.86
CA SER A 120 -30.83 -31.15 -43.95
C SER A 120 -29.50 -31.70 -43.42
N GLU A 121 -28.96 -32.69 -44.11
CA GLU A 121 -27.68 -33.32 -43.78
C GLU A 121 -26.50 -32.33 -43.89
N ASP A 122 -26.53 -31.43 -44.88
CA ASP A 122 -25.54 -30.35 -45.04
C ASP A 122 -25.56 -29.39 -43.82
N LYS A 123 -26.76 -29.02 -43.35
CA LYS A 123 -26.93 -28.15 -42.17
C LYS A 123 -26.46 -28.84 -40.88
N LEU A 124 -26.66 -30.15 -40.78
CA LEU A 124 -26.16 -30.97 -39.68
C LEU A 124 -24.63 -30.94 -39.63
N ALA A 125 -23.97 -31.16 -40.77
CA ALA A 125 -22.52 -31.08 -40.88
C ALA A 125 -21.98 -29.67 -40.53
N GLU A 126 -22.64 -28.61 -41.00
CA GLU A 126 -22.32 -27.21 -40.68
C GLU A 126 -22.37 -26.96 -39.16
N TYR A 127 -23.40 -27.47 -38.47
CA TYR A 127 -23.59 -27.25 -37.03
C TYR A 127 -22.56 -28.02 -36.21
N TYR A 128 -22.27 -29.28 -36.55
CA TYR A 128 -21.18 -30.03 -35.92
C TYR A 128 -19.82 -29.35 -36.13
N GLY A 129 -19.57 -28.82 -37.34
CA GLY A 129 -18.37 -28.04 -37.64
C GLY A 129 -18.26 -26.79 -36.77
N SER A 130 -19.35 -26.03 -36.65
CA SER A 130 -19.42 -24.82 -35.83
C SER A 130 -19.21 -25.11 -34.35
N MET A 131 -19.85 -26.16 -33.81
CA MET A 131 -19.64 -26.60 -32.43
C MET A 131 -18.19 -26.99 -32.15
N ARG A 132 -17.55 -27.71 -33.08
CA ARG A 132 -16.13 -28.07 -32.97
C ARG A 132 -15.24 -26.82 -32.94
N GLN A 133 -15.50 -25.85 -33.82
CA GLN A 133 -14.72 -24.62 -33.89
C GLN A 133 -14.84 -23.79 -32.59
N GLU A 134 -16.05 -23.66 -32.04
CA GLU A 134 -16.26 -22.94 -30.78
C GLU A 134 -15.62 -23.68 -29.58
N SER A 135 -15.62 -25.02 -29.57
CA SER A 135 -14.93 -25.83 -28.57
C SER A 135 -13.41 -25.64 -28.61
N GLU A 136 -12.83 -25.60 -29.81
CA GLU A 136 -11.41 -25.31 -30.01
C GLU A 136 -11.04 -23.88 -29.60
N ARG A 137 -11.93 -22.91 -29.90
CA ARG A 137 -11.78 -21.53 -29.43
C ARG A 137 -11.79 -21.45 -27.90
N LEU A 138 -12.72 -22.15 -27.24
CA LEU A 138 -12.81 -22.20 -25.78
C LEU A 138 -11.56 -22.82 -25.16
N SER A 139 -11.05 -23.90 -25.74
CA SER A 139 -9.80 -24.55 -25.31
C SER A 139 -8.61 -23.59 -25.36
N ARG A 140 -8.43 -22.88 -26.48
CA ARG A 140 -7.37 -21.86 -26.63
C ARG A 140 -7.51 -20.73 -25.61
N LEU A 141 -8.74 -20.29 -25.31
CA LEU A 141 -8.99 -19.22 -24.35
C LEU A 141 -8.63 -19.65 -22.92
N ILE A 142 -8.96 -20.89 -22.55
CA ILE A 142 -8.56 -21.47 -21.27
C ILE A 142 -7.03 -21.59 -21.17
N GLU A 143 -6.36 -22.08 -22.21
CA GLU A 143 -4.89 -22.17 -22.24
C GLU A 143 -4.25 -20.80 -22.03
N ASN A 144 -4.73 -19.77 -22.72
CA ASN A 144 -4.24 -18.40 -22.56
C ASN A 144 -4.38 -17.89 -21.11
N VAL A 145 -5.50 -18.18 -20.45
CA VAL A 145 -5.73 -17.82 -19.04
C VAL A 145 -4.78 -18.57 -18.10
N LEU A 146 -4.57 -19.87 -18.33
CA LEU A 146 -3.63 -20.68 -17.54
C LEU A 146 -2.18 -20.19 -17.71
N ASP A 147 -1.80 -19.86 -18.94
CA ASP A 147 -0.47 -19.34 -19.24
C ASP A 147 -0.24 -17.96 -18.61
N PHE A 148 -1.22 -17.07 -18.67
CA PHE A 148 -1.18 -15.80 -17.95
C PHE A 148 -1.00 -16.00 -16.44
N SER A 149 -1.72 -16.95 -15.84
CA SER A 149 -1.60 -17.30 -14.41
C SER A 149 -0.21 -17.85 -14.05
N ARG A 150 0.41 -18.64 -14.93
CA ARG A 150 1.78 -19.15 -14.75
C ARG A 150 2.81 -18.02 -14.82
N ILE A 151 2.64 -17.08 -15.76
CA ILE A 151 3.51 -15.91 -15.93
C ILE A 151 3.43 -15.00 -14.71
N GLN A 152 2.22 -14.67 -14.24
CA GLN A 152 2.00 -13.81 -13.06
C GLN A 152 2.66 -14.35 -11.79
N LYS A 153 2.72 -15.68 -11.63
CA LYS A 153 3.35 -16.33 -10.47
C LYS A 153 4.86 -16.52 -10.63
N GLY A 154 5.46 -16.05 -11.72
CA GLY A 154 6.88 -16.30 -12.04
C GLY A 154 7.20 -17.78 -12.27
N ARG A 155 6.20 -18.63 -12.55
CA ARG A 155 6.35 -20.09 -12.66
C ARG A 155 6.60 -20.56 -14.11
N LYS A 156 6.63 -19.65 -15.08
CA LYS A 156 6.98 -19.99 -16.47
C LYS A 156 8.50 -20.10 -16.56
N LYS A 157 9.00 -21.32 -16.78
CA LYS A 157 10.42 -21.57 -17.06
C LYS A 157 10.67 -21.26 -18.53
N TYR A 158 11.54 -20.30 -18.81
CA TYR A 158 12.00 -19.99 -20.16
C TYR A 158 13.31 -20.71 -20.40
N THR A 159 13.40 -21.42 -21.53
CA THR A 159 14.65 -22.00 -22.02
C THR A 159 15.12 -21.13 -23.18
N PHE A 160 16.15 -20.33 -22.93
CA PHE A 160 16.73 -19.48 -23.96
C PHE A 160 17.81 -20.26 -24.72
N SER A 161 17.83 -20.12 -26.04
CA SER A 161 18.83 -20.70 -26.93
C SER A 161 19.27 -19.66 -27.96
N LEU A 162 20.51 -19.76 -28.42
CA LEU A 162 20.98 -19.03 -29.59
C LEU A 162 20.18 -19.49 -30.82
N GLY A 163 19.69 -18.55 -31.61
CA GLY A 163 18.92 -18.81 -32.83
C GLY A 163 18.95 -17.61 -33.78
N ASP A 164 18.69 -17.86 -35.06
CA ASP A 164 18.60 -16.81 -36.08
C ASP A 164 17.19 -16.22 -36.10
N ILE A 165 17.10 -14.91 -35.83
CA ILE A 165 15.84 -14.19 -35.84
C ILE A 165 15.24 -14.11 -37.24
N ASN A 166 16.07 -14.06 -38.29
CA ASN A 166 15.60 -14.00 -39.67
C ASN A 166 14.91 -15.32 -40.04
N GLN A 167 15.49 -16.46 -39.64
CA GLN A 167 14.89 -17.77 -39.84
C GLN A 167 13.57 -17.89 -39.07
N CYS A 168 13.54 -17.48 -37.80
CA CYS A 168 12.31 -17.49 -37.00
C CYS A 168 11.19 -16.65 -37.64
N VAL A 169 11.52 -15.46 -38.12
CA VAL A 169 10.55 -14.60 -38.83
C VAL A 169 10.09 -15.25 -40.13
N ALA A 170 11.00 -15.83 -40.92
CA ALA A 170 10.65 -16.53 -42.16
C ALA A 170 9.69 -17.70 -41.91
N ASP A 171 9.95 -18.52 -40.89
CA ASP A 171 9.10 -19.66 -40.52
C ASP A 171 7.69 -19.21 -40.12
N VAL A 172 7.59 -18.11 -39.36
CA VAL A 172 6.30 -17.52 -38.98
C VAL A 172 5.57 -16.94 -40.18
N VAL A 173 6.28 -16.26 -41.10
CA VAL A 173 5.67 -15.71 -42.32
C VAL A 173 5.11 -16.82 -43.20
N GLU A 174 5.86 -17.90 -43.43
CA GLU A 174 5.39 -19.04 -44.21
C GLU A 174 4.17 -19.70 -43.56
N MET A 175 4.18 -19.86 -42.23
CA MET A 175 3.03 -20.37 -41.49
C MET A 175 1.78 -19.48 -41.65
N MET A 176 1.96 -18.15 -41.73
CA MET A 176 0.87 -17.18 -41.81
C MET A 176 0.40 -16.87 -43.24
N ARG A 177 1.16 -17.20 -44.28
CA ARG A 177 0.79 -16.96 -45.69
C ARG A 177 -0.59 -17.50 -46.07
N PRO A 178 -0.99 -18.74 -45.72
CA PRO A 178 -2.30 -19.27 -46.09
C PRO A 178 -3.44 -18.46 -45.49
N TYR A 179 -3.28 -18.07 -44.21
CA TYR A 179 -4.27 -17.26 -43.50
C TYR A 179 -4.36 -15.84 -44.07
N ALA A 180 -3.22 -15.22 -44.38
CA ALA A 180 -3.18 -13.90 -45.00
C ALA A 180 -3.86 -13.92 -46.38
N ALA A 181 -3.57 -14.91 -47.21
CA ALA A 181 -4.17 -15.06 -48.54
C ALA A 181 -5.70 -15.25 -48.46
N GLN A 182 -6.19 -16.06 -47.52
CA GLN A 182 -7.64 -16.24 -47.30
C GLN A 182 -8.36 -14.94 -46.91
N ASN A 183 -7.65 -14.02 -46.25
CA ASN A 183 -8.19 -12.73 -45.82
C ASN A 183 -7.84 -11.57 -46.79
N GLY A 184 -7.25 -11.87 -47.96
CA GLY A 184 -6.92 -10.87 -48.97
C GLY A 184 -5.68 -10.03 -48.70
N PHE A 185 -4.79 -10.48 -47.82
CA PHE A 185 -3.54 -9.79 -47.46
C PHE A 185 -2.30 -10.48 -48.07
N SER A 186 -1.30 -9.69 -48.47
CA SER A 186 0.01 -10.18 -48.92
C SER A 186 1.10 -9.84 -47.91
N ILE A 187 1.87 -10.83 -47.47
CA ILE A 187 3.03 -10.63 -46.59
C ILE A 187 4.31 -10.51 -47.45
N LYS A 188 5.06 -9.43 -47.24
CA LYS A 188 6.41 -9.23 -47.79
C LYS A 188 7.41 -9.26 -46.64
N THR A 189 8.52 -9.96 -46.84
CA THR A 189 9.62 -10.12 -45.88
C THR A 189 10.90 -9.65 -46.53
#